data_AF-A0A093FHA7-F1
#
_entry.id   AF-A0A093FHA7-F1
#
_cell.length_a   1.000
_cell.length_b   1.000
_cell.length_c   1.000
_cell.angle_alpha   90.00
_cell.angle_beta   90.00
_cell.angle_gamma   90.00
#
_symmetry.space_group_name_H-M   'P 1'
#
loop_
_entity.id
_entity.type
_entity.pdbx_description
1 polymer ?
#
loop_
_entity_poly.entity_id
_entity_poly.type
_entity_poly.pdbx_seq_one_letter_code
_entity_poly.pdbx_strand_id
1 'polypeptide(L)' 'GAWDMLRAYWDMRKANYKGADKYFHARGNYDAAQRGPGGAWAAKVISDARESWQSDMSGRGAEDTRADQEANAWGRNGGD' A
#
# COMPACT_ATOMS: atom_id res chain seq x y z
N GLY A 1 9.94 6.72 -2.64
CA GLY A 1 9.66 5.28 -2.49
C GLY A 1 9.29 4.98 -1.05
N ALA A 2 10.23 4.47 -0.25
CA ALA A 2 9.94 4.03 1.12
C ALA A 2 9.31 5.09 2.04
N TRP A 3 9.79 6.34 1.97
CA TRP A 3 9.22 7.42 2.77
C TRP A 3 7.78 7.76 2.37
N ASP A 4 7.44 7.60 1.10
CA ASP A 4 6.08 7.85 0.60
C ASP A 4 5.10 6.76 1.07
N MET A 5 5.55 5.50 1.10
CA MET A 5 4.81 4.40 1.71
C MET A 5 4.57 4.64 3.21
N LEU A 6 5.60 5.09 3.93
CA LEU A 6 5.48 5.42 5.35
C LEU A 6 4.52 6.59 5.59
N ARG A 7 4.60 7.65 4.77
CA ARG A 7 3.67 8.80 4.81
C ARG A 7 2.23 8.33 4.61
N ALA A 8 1.97 7.49 3.61
CA ALA A 8 0.63 6.97 3.35
C ALA A 8 0.06 6.18 4.54
N TYR A 9 0.88 5.37 5.20
CA TYR A 9 0.48 4.69 6.44
C TYR A 9 0.11 5.68 7.57
N TRP A 10 0.93 6.70 7.81
CA TRP A 10 0.64 7.70 8.84
C TRP A 10 -0.61 8.51 8.53
N ASP A 11 -0.82 8.90 7.28
CA ASP A 11 -2.02 9.62 6.87
C ASP A 11 -3.28 8.75 7.00
N MET A 12 -3.21 7.46 6.65
CA MET A 12 -4.30 6.51 6.89
C MET A 12 -4.65 6.44 8.39
N ARG A 13 -3.64 6.31 9.24
CA ARG A 13 -3.80 6.27 10.70
C ARG A 13 -4.39 7.56 11.25
N LYS A 14 -3.93 8.72 10.74
CA LYS A 14 -4.40 10.04 11.16
C LYS A 14 -5.82 10.33 10.67
N ALA A 15 -6.15 9.94 9.44
CA ALA A 15 -7.47 10.14 8.86
C ALA A 15 -8.55 9.35 9.61
N ASN A 16 -8.22 8.14 10.10
CA ASN A 16 -9.13 7.27 10.84
C ASN A 16 -10.52 7.14 10.16
N TYR A 17 -10.50 7.06 8.83
CA TYR A 17 -11.69 7.08 8.00
C TYR A 17 -12.05 5.68 7.53
N LYS A 18 -13.29 5.25 7.79
CA LYS A 18 -13.75 3.90 7.49
C LYS A 18 -13.79 3.67 5.97
N GLY A 19 -13.14 2.60 5.50
CA GLY A 19 -13.13 2.20 4.09
C GLY A 19 -12.17 2.98 3.19
N ALA A 20 -11.29 3.83 3.74
CA ALA A 20 -10.27 4.54 2.96
C ALA A 20 -8.93 3.79 2.85
N ASP A 21 -8.82 2.58 3.40
CA ASP A 21 -7.57 1.80 3.40
C ASP A 21 -7.01 1.60 1.99
N LYS A 22 -7.84 1.17 1.04
CA LYS A 22 -7.46 0.94 -0.36
C LYS A 22 -6.97 2.20 -1.06
N TYR A 23 -7.54 3.35 -0.73
CA TYR A 23 -7.05 4.64 -1.21
C TYR A 23 -5.62 4.92 -0.74
N PHE A 24 -5.32 4.71 0.54
CA PHE A 24 -3.95 4.93 1.04
C PHE A 24 -2.94 3.90 0.52
N HIS A 25 -3.40 2.67 0.24
CA HIS A 25 -2.62 1.66 -0.48
C HIS A 25 -2.22 2.12 -1.88
N ALA A 26 -3.21 2.54 -2.68
CA ALA A 26 -2.99 3.03 -4.03
C ALA A 26 -2.13 4.30 -4.02
N ARG A 27 -2.49 5.31 -3.23
CA ARG A 27 -1.76 6.59 -3.16
C ARG A 27 -0.31 6.42 -2.73
N GLY A 28 -0.03 5.59 -1.73
CA GLY A 28 1.34 5.33 -1.28
C GLY A 28 2.19 4.68 -2.38
N ASN A 29 1.61 3.71 -3.09
CA ASN A 29 2.28 3.05 -4.21
C ASN A 29 2.46 3.98 -5.42
N TYR A 30 1.47 4.82 -5.72
CA TYR A 30 1.54 5.85 -6.75
C TYR A 30 2.65 6.86 -6.47
N ASP A 31 2.63 7.50 -5.30
CA ASP A 31 3.65 8.47 -4.88
C ASP A 31 5.05 7.87 -4.90
N ALA A 32 5.18 6.61 -4.48
CA ALA A 32 6.44 5.89 -4.49
C ALA A 32 6.91 5.59 -5.93
N ALA A 33 6.03 5.13 -6.82
CA ALA A 33 6.33 4.82 -8.21
C ALA A 33 6.74 6.06 -9.02
N GLN A 34 6.17 7.23 -8.70
CA GLN A 34 6.56 8.50 -9.32
C GLN A 34 7.99 8.94 -9.00
N ARG A 35 8.68 8.27 -8.08
CA ARG A 35 10.12 8.47 -7.83
C ARG A 35 11.03 7.68 -8.79
N GLY A 36 10.46 6.97 -9.75
CA GLY A 36 11.18 6.14 -10.72
C GLY A 36 11.33 4.68 -10.29
N PRO A 37 12.14 3.88 -11.01
CA PRO A 37 12.21 2.42 -10.83
C PRO A 37 12.53 1.97 -9.40
N GLY A 38 13.46 2.64 -8.73
CA GLY A 38 13.79 2.33 -7.32
C GLY A 38 12.63 2.63 -6.36
N GLY A 39 11.81 3.62 -6.68
CA GLY A 39 10.60 3.95 -5.93
C GLY A 39 9.51 2.89 -6.09
N ALA A 40 9.26 2.45 -7.33
CA ALA A 40 8.34 1.36 -7.63
C ALA A 40 8.78 0.03 -6.99
N TRP A 41 10.09 -0.26 -7.01
CA TRP A 41 10.67 -1.42 -6.33
C TRP A 41 10.43 -1.37 -4.82
N ALA A 42 10.73 -0.22 -4.19
CA ALA A 42 10.49 -0.05 -2.75
C ALA A 42 9.00 -0.21 -2.39
N ALA A 43 8.10 0.32 -3.23
CA ALA A 43 6.65 0.18 -3.04
C ALA A 43 6.21 -1.29 -3.06
N LYS A 44 6.72 -2.08 -4.02
CA LYS A 44 6.45 -3.52 -4.10
C LYS A 44 6.94 -4.26 -2.85
N VAL A 45 8.22 -4.09 -2.48
CA VAL A 45 8.81 -4.81 -1.34
C VAL A 45 8.06 -4.50 -0.04
N ILE A 46 7.73 -3.23 0.21
CA ILE A 46 7.01 -2.83 1.43
C ILE A 46 5.56 -3.35 1.43
N SER A 47 4.89 -3.35 0.27
CA SER A 47 3.54 -3.90 0.13
C SER A 47 3.51 -5.40 0.44
N ASP A 48 4.43 -6.17 -0.14
CA ASP A 48 4.53 -7.62 0.05
C ASP A 48 4.88 -7.96 1.51
N ALA A 49 5.79 -7.20 2.14
CA ALA A 49 6.14 -7.37 3.55
C ALA A 49 4.96 -7.09 4.49
N ARG A 50 4.17 -6.04 4.20
CA ARG A 50 2.96 -5.74 4.98
C ARG A 50 1.92 -6.85 4.84
N GLU A 51 1.73 -7.38 3.63
CA GLU A 51 0.79 -8.47 3.36
C GLU A 51 1.15 -9.74 4.13
N SER A 52 2.41 -10.18 4.09
CA SER A 52 2.87 -11.36 4.85
C SER A 52 2.60 -11.18 6.34
N TRP A 53 2.96 -10.02 6.90
CA TRP A 53 2.68 -9.74 8.31
C TRP A 53 1.18 -9.79 8.63
N GLN A 54 0.32 -9.30 7.74
CA GLN A 54 -1.12 -9.30 7.97
C GLN A 54 -1.73 -10.70 7.91
N SER A 55 -1.34 -11.50 6.92
CA SER A 55 -1.81 -12.87 6.77
C SER A 55 -1.37 -13.74 7.94
N ASP A 56 -0.12 -13.59 8.39
CA ASP A 56 0.46 -14.46 9.42
C ASP A 56 0.09 -14.03 10.85
N MET A 57 0.05 -12.71 11.11
CA MET A 57 -0.02 -12.18 12.49
C MET A 57 -1.36 -11.53 12.84
N SER A 58 -2.09 -10.98 11.86
CA SER A 58 -3.32 -10.22 12.13
C SER A 58 -4.60 -11.02 11.95
N GLY A 59 -4.53 -12.23 11.38
CA GLY A 59 -5.68 -13.08 11.09
C GLY A 59 -6.61 -12.49 10.03
N ARG A 60 -6.09 -11.61 9.15
CA ARG A 60 -6.85 -11.03 8.03
C ARG A 60 -7.20 -12.10 7.00
N GLY A 61 -8.40 -12.00 6.43
CA GLY A 61 -8.90 -12.93 5.42
C GLY A 61 -8.23 -12.74 4.06
N ALA A 62 -8.14 -13.83 3.29
CA ALA A 62 -7.50 -13.83 1.97
C ALA A 62 -8.13 -12.84 0.97
N GLU A 63 -9.43 -12.55 1.08
CA GLU A 63 -10.12 -11.59 0.22
C GLU A 63 -9.66 -10.15 0.46
N ASP A 64 -9.49 -9.75 1.72
CA ASP A 64 -8.98 -8.43 2.09
C ASP A 64 -7.53 -8.26 1.63
N THR A 65 -6.72 -9.30 1.83
CA THR A 65 -5.34 -9.37 1.35
C THR A 65 -5.27 -9.17 -0.16
N ARG A 66 -6.12 -9.85 -0.93
CA ARG A 66 -6.19 -9.69 -2.40
C ARG A 66 -6.58 -8.27 -2.79
N ALA A 67 -7.58 -7.69 -2.14
CA ALA A 67 -8.03 -6.33 -2.44
C ALA A 67 -6.96 -5.28 -2.12
N ASP A 68 -6.20 -5.44 -1.04
CA ASP A 68 -5.05 -4.59 -0.73
C ASP A 68 -3.98 -4.69 -1.82
N GLN A 69 -3.69 -5.91 -2.34
CA GLN A 69 -2.73 -6.11 -3.43
C GLN A 69 -3.20 -5.49 -4.76
N GLU A 70 -4.49 -5.59 -5.09
CA GLU A 70 -5.06 -4.93 -6.26
C GLU A 70 -4.91 -3.41 -6.17
N ALA A 71 -5.20 -2.81 -5.01
CA ALA A 71 -5.01 -1.38 -4.79
C ALA A 71 -3.53 -0.96 -4.86
N ASN A 72 -2.62 -1.76 -4.29
CA ASN A 72 -1.18 -1.52 -4.40
C ASN A 72 -0.73 -1.51 -5.87
N ALA A 73 -1.18 -2.49 -6.66
CA ALA A 73 -0.84 -2.61 -8.08
C ALA A 73 -1.43 -1.46 -8.91
N TRP A 74 -2.69 -1.09 -8.67
CA TRP A 74 -3.36 0.03 -9.34
C TRP A 74 -2.53 1.32 -9.22
N GLY A 75 -2.22 1.73 -7.99
CA GLY A 75 -1.45 2.94 -7.76
C GLY A 75 -0.02 2.86 -8.31
N ARG A 76 0.65 1.72 -8.12
CA ARG A 76 2.03 1.53 -8.62
C ARG A 76 2.11 1.60 -10.15
N ASN A 77 1.02 1.28 -10.84
CA ASN A 77 0.90 1.36 -12.29
C ASN A 77 0.36 2.72 -12.79
N GLY A 78 0.23 3.71 -11.90
CA GLY A 78 -0.19 5.07 -12.26
C GLY A 78 -1.69 5.30 -12.31
N GLY A 79 -2.50 4.38 -11.79
CA GLY A 79 -3.93 4.59 -11.61
C GLY A 79 -4.24 5.61 -10.52
N ASP A 80 -5.33 6.35 -10.70
CA ASP A 80 -5.93 7.29 -9.74
C ASP A 80 -7.00 6.59 -8.89
#